data_AF-A0A8X7XMN2-F1
#
_entry.id   AF-A0A8X7XMN2-F1
#
_cell.length_a   1.000
_cell.length_b   1.000
_cell.length_c   1.000
_cell.angle_alpha   90.00
_cell.angle_beta   90.00
_cell.angle_gamma   90.00
#
_symmetry.space_group_name_H-M   'P 1'
#
loop_
_entity.id
_entity.type
_entity.pdbx_description
1 polymer ?
#
loop_
_entity_poly.entity_id
_entity_poly.type
_entity_poly.pdbx_seq_one_letter_code
_entity_poly.pdbx_strand_id
1 'polypeptide(L)'
;MADASATVVMGNQGATPPPPSADTMAINNAADISVIVIYFILVLAIGIWAMVRTNRGTVGGFFLAGRSMVWWPIGASLFASNIGSGHFVGLAGTGAAAGIAIGGFEWNALMMVLFLGWMFVPIYIKAGVVTMPEYLKKRFGGQRIRIYLSILSLMLYVFTKISVRVEDLDRELVTPALSIPCEYGGRWR
;
A
#
# COMPACT_ATOMS: atom_id res chain seq x y z
N MET A 1 -53.07 -31.23 43.25
CA MET A 1 -53.33 -30.01 44.05
C MET A 1 -52.26 -29.99 45.13
N ALA A 2 -51.05 -29.50 44.80
CA ALA A 2 -50.57 -28.13 45.07
C ALA A 2 -50.44 -27.91 46.60
N ASP A 3 -49.27 -27.66 47.19
CA ASP A 3 -48.34 -26.58 46.83
C ASP A 3 -46.90 -26.85 47.31
N ALA A 4 -45.96 -26.19 46.65
CA ALA A 4 -44.53 -26.36 46.67
C ALA A 4 -43.84 -25.71 47.87
N SER A 5 -42.70 -26.30 48.23
CA SER A 5 -41.71 -25.78 49.16
C SER A 5 -40.75 -24.81 48.46
N ALA A 6 -40.08 -23.98 49.27
CA ALA A 6 -38.86 -23.19 48.99
C ALA A 6 -39.03 -21.73 48.56
N THR A 7 -39.18 -20.89 49.59
CA THR A 7 -38.27 -19.77 49.92
C THR A 7 -37.58 -19.07 48.75
N VAL A 8 -38.09 -17.88 48.43
CA VAL A 8 -37.45 -16.86 47.59
C VAL A 8 -36.06 -16.52 48.15
N VAL A 9 -35.01 -17.01 47.50
CA VAL A 9 -33.65 -16.49 47.66
C VAL A 9 -33.52 -15.28 46.76
N MET A 10 -33.54 -14.09 47.36
CA MET A 10 -33.17 -12.83 46.72
C MET A 10 -31.66 -12.87 46.47
N GLY A 11 -31.28 -13.39 45.31
CA GLY A 11 -29.91 -13.42 44.82
C GLY A 11 -29.37 -12.01 44.66
N ASN A 12 -28.30 -11.74 45.40
CA ASN A 12 -27.52 -10.52 45.45
C ASN A 12 -27.21 -9.94 44.07
N GLN A 13 -27.15 -8.60 44.00
CA GLN A 13 -26.99 -7.81 42.80
C GLN A 13 -25.82 -8.30 41.93
N GLY A 14 -26.15 -8.85 40.77
CA GLY A 14 -25.19 -9.03 39.68
C GLY A 14 -24.93 -7.68 39.05
N ALA A 15 -24.08 -6.86 39.68
CA ALA A 15 -23.44 -5.75 39.00
C ALA A 15 -22.76 -6.34 37.76
N THR A 16 -23.24 -5.96 36.57
CA THR A 16 -22.55 -6.26 35.33
C THR A 16 -21.13 -5.72 35.48
N PRO A 17 -20.08 -6.51 35.16
CA PRO A 17 -18.73 -5.97 35.16
C PRO A 17 -18.74 -4.71 34.28
N PRO A 18 -18.09 -3.62 34.70
CA PRO A 18 -17.99 -2.43 33.87
C PRO A 18 -17.49 -2.87 32.48
N PRO A 19 -18.01 -2.28 31.39
CA PRO A 19 -17.49 -2.56 30.07
C PRO A 19 -15.97 -2.40 30.13
N PRO A 20 -15.19 -3.32 29.53
CA PRO A 20 -13.73 -3.18 29.52
C PRO A 20 -13.43 -1.75 29.08
N SER A 21 -12.67 -1.03 29.91
CA SER A 21 -12.13 0.25 29.50
C SER A 21 -11.56 0.04 28.11
N ALA A 22 -11.94 0.89 27.16
CA ALA A 22 -11.25 0.96 25.89
C ALA A 22 -9.82 1.35 26.24
N ASP A 23 -9.01 0.35 26.56
CA ASP A 23 -7.58 0.46 26.71
C ASP A 23 -7.16 0.96 25.34
N THR A 24 -7.03 2.28 25.26
CA THR A 24 -6.40 2.93 24.13
C THR A 24 -5.04 2.30 24.15
N MET A 25 -4.84 1.30 23.29
CA MET A 25 -3.58 0.61 23.07
C MET A 25 -2.64 1.62 22.41
N ALA A 26 -2.35 2.70 23.14
CA ALA A 26 -1.19 3.51 22.93
C ALA A 26 -0.05 2.51 23.05
N ILE A 27 0.65 2.29 21.94
CA ILE A 27 1.85 1.47 21.90
C ILE A 27 2.80 2.07 22.95
N ASN A 28 2.79 1.46 24.13
CA ASN A 28 3.57 1.82 25.31
C ASN A 28 4.73 0.84 25.51
N ASN A 29 4.86 -0.12 24.59
CA ASN A 29 6.03 -0.95 24.43
C ASN A 29 7.16 -0.09 23.85
N ALA A 30 8.13 0.26 24.71
CA ALA A 30 9.35 0.94 24.29
C ALA A 30 10.08 0.17 23.17
N ALA A 31 9.95 -1.16 23.13
CA ALA A 31 10.48 -2.00 22.07
C ALA A 31 9.88 -1.65 20.68
N ASP A 32 8.56 -1.60 20.56
CA ASP A 32 7.89 -1.31 19.28
C ASP A 32 8.23 0.10 18.78
N ILE A 33 8.23 1.09 19.68
CA ILE A 33 8.63 2.47 19.37
C ILE A 33 10.10 2.50 18.91
N SER A 34 10.98 1.78 19.60
CA SER A 34 12.42 1.77 19.25
C SER A 34 12.66 1.20 17.86
N VAL A 35 11.94 0.15 17.45
CA VAL A 35 12.05 -0.46 16.12
C VAL A 35 11.62 0.53 15.04
N ILE A 36 10.52 1.26 15.26
CA ILE A 36 10.03 2.28 14.31
C ILE A 36 11.05 3.41 14.17
N VAL A 37 11.55 3.94 15.29
CA VAL A 37 12.53 5.04 15.28
C VAL A 37 13.84 4.61 14.60
N ILE A 38 14.35 3.42 14.91
CA ILE A 38 15.56 2.87 14.28
C ILE A 38 15.36 2.71 12.77
N TYR A 39 14.21 2.20 12.34
CA TYR A 39 13.88 2.08 10.91
C TYR A 39 13.93 3.43 10.19
N PHE A 40 13.29 4.47 10.74
CA PHE A 40 13.33 5.81 10.15
C PHE A 40 14.74 6.39 10.09
N ILE A 41 15.51 6.25 11.18
CA ILE A 41 16.90 6.73 11.22
C ILE A 41 17.75 6.00 10.18
N LEU A 42 17.63 4.68 10.06
CA LEU A 42 18.38 3.89 9.07
C LEU A 42 18.02 4.30 7.64
N VAL A 43 16.73 4.41 7.31
CA VAL A 43 16.29 4.83 5.96
C VAL A 43 16.79 6.25 5.64
N LEU A 44 16.69 7.18 6.61
CA LEU A 44 17.19 8.55 6.44
C LEU A 44 18.71 8.57 6.29
N ALA A 45 19.44 7.79 7.10
CA ALA A 45 20.90 7.69 7.05
C ALA A 45 21.37 7.10 5.71
N ILE A 46 20.73 6.03 5.21
CA ILE A 46 21.02 5.45 3.90
C ILE A 46 20.71 6.46 2.79
N GLY A 47 19.59 7.18 2.87
CA GLY A 47 19.22 8.22 1.91
C GLY A 47 20.21 9.38 1.86
N ILE A 48 20.62 9.90 3.03
CA ILE A 48 21.63 10.96 3.15
C ILE A 48 22.99 10.44 2.70
N TRP A 49 23.38 9.22 3.10
CA TRP A 49 24.63 8.61 2.68
C TRP A 49 24.70 8.44 1.15
N ALA A 50 23.61 7.97 0.52
CA ALA A 50 23.51 7.88 -0.93
C ALA A 50 23.58 9.26 -1.60
N MET A 51 22.92 10.28 -1.04
CA MET A 51 22.94 11.66 -1.55
C MET A 51 24.34 12.28 -1.45
N VAL A 52 25.03 12.09 -0.32
CA VAL A 52 26.38 12.63 -0.08
C VAL A 52 27.43 11.88 -0.89
N ARG A 53 27.30 10.55 -1.03
CA ARG A 53 28.19 9.73 -1.86
C ARG A 53 28.11 10.08 -3.34
N THR A 54 26.96 10.57 -3.79
CA THR A 54 26.72 10.96 -5.18
C THR A 54 27.26 12.36 -5.52
N ASN A 55 27.56 13.19 -4.52
CA ASN A 55 28.14 14.51 -4.72
C ASN A 55 29.67 14.46 -4.75
N ARG A 56 30.29 14.22 -5.92
CA ARG A 56 31.51 14.93 -6.42
C ARG A 56 31.70 14.72 -7.94
N GLY A 57 31.47 15.77 -8.73
CA GLY A 57 32.42 16.15 -9.78
C GLY A 57 31.94 16.28 -11.22
N THR A 58 31.15 15.38 -11.80
CA THR A 58 30.80 15.47 -13.23
C THR A 58 29.44 14.84 -13.53
N VAL A 59 28.67 15.48 -14.41
CA VAL A 59 27.48 14.90 -15.06
C VAL A 59 27.85 13.55 -15.71
N GLY A 60 29.09 13.40 -16.15
CA GLY A 60 29.68 12.14 -16.58
C GLY A 60 29.59 11.02 -15.55
N GLY A 61 29.82 11.22 -14.25
CA GLY A 61 29.73 10.15 -13.24
C GLY A 61 28.31 9.61 -13.01
N PHE A 62 27.30 10.48 -13.09
CA PHE A 62 25.88 10.11 -12.99
C PHE A 62 25.40 9.34 -14.23
N PHE A 63 25.98 9.62 -15.40
CA PHE A 63 25.67 8.96 -16.68
C PHE A 63 26.59 7.76 -17.00
N LEU A 64 27.86 7.75 -16.56
CA LEU A 64 28.81 6.63 -16.71
C LEU A 64 28.56 5.52 -15.66
N ALA A 65 28.02 5.84 -14.48
CA ALA A 65 27.44 4.83 -13.59
C ALA A 65 26.22 4.14 -14.24
N GLY A 66 25.58 4.78 -15.22
CA GLY A 66 24.47 4.23 -15.99
C GLY A 66 24.85 3.06 -16.92
N ARG A 67 26.14 2.84 -17.22
CA ARG A 67 26.59 1.67 -18.02
C ARG A 67 27.02 0.47 -17.16
N SER A 68 27.24 0.66 -15.86
CA SER A 68 27.71 -0.40 -14.94
C SER A 68 26.82 -0.61 -13.72
N MET A 69 25.59 -0.11 -13.73
CA MET A 69 24.65 -0.35 -12.64
C MET A 69 24.21 -1.81 -12.71
N VAL A 70 24.49 -2.55 -11.63
CA VAL A 70 24.15 -3.97 -11.52
C VAL A 70 22.63 -4.12 -11.67
N TRP A 71 22.19 -5.17 -12.37
CA TRP A 71 20.77 -5.38 -12.68
C TRP A 71 19.89 -5.52 -11.42
N TRP A 72 20.46 -6.04 -10.33
CA TRP A 72 19.78 -6.29 -9.06
C TRP A 72 19.20 -5.02 -8.42
N PRO A 73 19.98 -3.93 -8.18
CA PRO A 73 19.44 -2.65 -7.71
C PRO A 73 18.32 -2.07 -8.58
N ILE A 74 18.42 -2.22 -9.91
CA ILE A 74 17.44 -1.71 -10.86
C ILE A 74 16.11 -2.47 -10.68
N GLY A 75 16.17 -3.80 -10.61
CA GLY A 75 15.01 -4.65 -10.34
C GLY A 75 14.38 -4.35 -8.96
N ALA A 76 15.20 -4.20 -7.92
CA ALA A 76 14.73 -3.89 -6.57
C ALA A 76 14.02 -2.52 -6.51
N SER A 77 14.56 -1.49 -7.17
CA SER A 77 13.93 -0.17 -7.22
C SER A 77 12.61 -0.18 -8.00
N LEU A 78 12.54 -0.93 -9.11
CA LEU A 78 11.34 -1.05 -9.91
C LEU A 78 10.23 -1.78 -9.14
N PHE A 79 10.59 -2.86 -8.43
CA PHE A 79 9.67 -3.57 -7.56
C PHE A 79 9.18 -2.70 -6.39
N ALA A 80 10.09 -2.02 -5.70
CA ALA A 80 9.77 -1.11 -4.59
C ALA A 80 8.87 0.07 -5.02
N SER A 81 8.94 0.49 -6.28
CA SER A 81 8.08 1.55 -6.82
C SER A 81 6.68 1.07 -7.19
N ASN A 82 6.51 -0.24 -7.43
CA ASN A 82 5.23 -0.82 -7.82
C ASN A 82 4.39 -1.24 -6.61
N ILE A 83 5.03 -1.74 -5.55
CA ILE A 83 4.36 -2.30 -4.38
C ILE A 83 4.46 -1.36 -3.18
N GLY A 84 3.33 -0.81 -2.73
CA GLY A 84 3.24 0.07 -1.57
C GLY A 84 2.49 -0.56 -0.39
N SER A 85 2.48 0.13 0.76
CA SER A 85 1.78 -0.32 1.97
C SER A 85 0.30 -0.65 1.74
N GLY A 86 -0.40 0.15 0.93
CA GLY A 86 -1.80 -0.11 0.57
C GLY A 86 -2.01 -1.39 -0.25
N HIS A 87 -1.00 -1.82 -1.03
CA HIS A 87 -1.06 -3.09 -1.76
C HIS A 87 -1.09 -4.27 -0.80
N PHE A 88 -0.29 -4.22 0.27
CA PHE A 88 -0.26 -5.27 1.29
C PHE A 88 -1.56 -5.33 2.10
N VAL A 89 -2.09 -4.19 2.52
CA VAL A 89 -3.38 -4.13 3.25
C VAL A 89 -4.53 -4.61 2.36
N GLY A 90 -4.53 -4.21 1.08
CA GLY A 90 -5.51 -4.65 0.09
C GLY A 90 -5.47 -6.16 -0.15
N LEU A 91 -4.27 -6.72 -0.36
CA LEU A 91 -4.08 -8.17 -0.55
C LEU A 91 -4.39 -8.98 0.71
N ALA A 92 -4.10 -8.46 1.90
CA ALA A 92 -4.48 -9.11 3.15
C ALA A 92 -6.00 -9.17 3.30
N GLY A 93 -6.71 -8.08 2.95
CA GLY A 93 -8.16 -8.01 2.97
C GLY A 93 -8.82 -8.96 1.96
N THR A 94 -8.33 -8.97 0.71
CA THR A 94 -8.85 -9.89 -0.32
C THR A 94 -8.45 -11.33 -0.05
N GLY A 95 -7.26 -11.59 0.50
CA GLY A 95 -6.81 -12.92 0.92
C GLY A 95 -7.61 -13.48 2.09
N ALA A 96 -8.05 -12.64 3.04
CA ALA A 96 -8.94 -13.07 4.12
C ALA A 96 -10.33 -13.47 3.59
N ALA A 97 -10.83 -12.81 2.54
CA ALA A 97 -12.14 -13.10 1.95
C ALA A 97 -12.11 -14.23 0.90
N ALA A 98 -11.08 -14.30 0.06
CA ALA A 98 -11.00 -15.16 -1.13
C ALA A 98 -9.92 -16.27 -1.02
N GLY A 99 -9.14 -16.30 0.06
CA GLY A 99 -8.11 -17.32 0.31
C GLY A 99 -6.91 -17.24 -0.63
N ILE A 100 -6.23 -18.38 -0.83
CA ILE A 100 -4.96 -18.49 -1.59
C ILE A 100 -5.11 -18.14 -3.08
N ALA A 101 -6.34 -18.09 -3.61
CA ALA A 101 -6.61 -17.79 -5.01
C ALA A 101 -6.01 -16.44 -5.48
N ILE A 102 -5.93 -15.45 -4.58
CA ILE A 102 -5.33 -14.14 -4.89
C ILE A 102 -3.83 -14.26 -5.22
N GLY A 103 -3.12 -15.22 -4.61
CA GLY A 103 -1.70 -15.47 -4.90
C GLY A 103 -1.46 -15.96 -6.33
N GLY A 104 -2.42 -16.70 -6.91
CA GLY A 104 -2.36 -17.13 -8.30
C GLY A 104 -2.49 -15.96 -9.29
N PHE A 105 -3.26 -14.92 -8.93
CA PHE A 105 -3.38 -13.70 -9.72
C PHE A 105 -2.06 -12.90 -9.73
N GLU A 106 -1.45 -12.73 -8.56
CA GLU A 106 -0.16 -12.05 -8.41
C GLU A 106 0.97 -12.77 -9.17
N TRP A 107 0.98 -14.10 -9.16
CA TRP A 107 1.96 -14.89 -9.91
C TRP A 107 1.85 -14.68 -11.42
N ASN A 108 0.61 -14.61 -11.95
CA ASN A 108 0.38 -14.31 -13.36
C ASN A 108 0.79 -12.86 -13.71
N ALA A 109 0.51 -11.91 -12.83
CA ALA A 109 0.91 -10.52 -13.01
C ALA A 109 2.44 -10.38 -13.12
N LEU A 110 3.20 -11.07 -12.26
CA LEU A 110 4.66 -11.06 -12.30
C LEU A 110 5.20 -11.61 -13.63
N MET A 111 4.64 -12.71 -14.14
CA MET A 111 5.03 -13.29 -15.43
C MET A 111 4.75 -12.34 -16.60
N MET A 112 3.60 -11.67 -16.60
CA MET A 112 3.25 -10.70 -17.64
C MET A 112 4.17 -9.49 -17.64
N VAL A 113 4.53 -8.98 -16.45
CA VAL A 113 5.49 -7.86 -16.33
C VAL A 113 6.88 -8.26 -16.81
N LEU A 114 7.33 -9.49 -16.53
CA LEU A 114 8.62 -9.97 -17.00
C LEU A 114 8.65 -10.08 -18.54
N PHE A 115 7.57 -10.60 -19.13
CA PHE A 115 7.42 -10.67 -20.59
C PHE A 115 7.38 -9.28 -21.23
N LEU A 116 6.61 -8.36 -20.64
CA LEU A 116 6.54 -6.97 -21.09
C LEU A 116 7.90 -6.29 -20.99
N GLY A 117 8.63 -6.49 -19.89
CA GLY A 117 9.99 -5.99 -19.72
C GLY A 117 10.90 -6.48 -20.84
N TRP A 118 10.92 -7.79 -21.12
CA TRP A 118 11.75 -8.34 -22.19
C TRP A 118 11.41 -7.80 -23.58
N MET A 119 10.13 -7.52 -23.85
CA MET A 119 9.72 -6.95 -25.13
C MET A 119 10.02 -5.44 -25.24
N PHE A 120 9.73 -4.67 -24.21
CA PHE A 120 9.80 -3.21 -24.25
C PHE A 120 11.21 -2.66 -23.97
N VAL A 121 12.02 -3.35 -23.15
CA VAL A 121 13.42 -2.95 -22.87
C VAL A 121 14.25 -2.76 -24.16
N PRO A 122 14.32 -3.72 -25.10
CA PRO A 122 15.12 -3.54 -26.32
C PRO A 122 14.56 -2.45 -27.24
N ILE A 123 13.24 -2.22 -27.21
CA ILE A 123 12.58 -1.16 -28.00
C ILE A 123 12.97 0.22 -27.45
N TYR A 124 12.93 0.41 -26.13
CA TYR A 124 13.29 1.69 -25.51
C TYR A 124 14.78 2.03 -25.64
N ILE A 125 15.67 1.03 -25.52
CA ILE A 125 17.11 1.23 -25.72
C ILE A 125 17.39 1.68 -27.16
N LYS A 126 16.74 1.06 -28.16
CA LYS A 126 16.90 1.47 -29.57
C LYS A 126 16.27 2.83 -29.88
N ALA A 127 15.16 3.17 -29.21
CA ALA A 127 14.52 4.47 -29.38
C ALA A 127 15.34 5.60 -28.73
N GLY A 128 16.18 5.31 -27.73
CA GLY A 128 17.00 6.30 -27.02
C GLY A 128 16.16 7.31 -26.23
N VAL A 129 15.04 6.85 -25.67
CA VAL A 129 14.07 7.71 -24.99
C VAL A 129 13.92 7.28 -23.53
N VAL A 130 13.92 8.26 -22.63
CA VAL A 130 13.88 8.05 -21.17
C VAL A 130 12.44 8.10 -20.63
N THR A 131 11.53 8.78 -21.33
CA THR A 131 10.15 8.98 -20.85
C THR A 131 9.10 8.46 -21.84
N MET A 132 8.03 7.85 -21.31
CA MET A 132 6.95 7.32 -22.15
C MET A 132 6.33 8.37 -23.11
N PRO A 133 6.07 9.62 -22.69
CA PRO A 133 5.54 10.65 -23.60
C PRO A 133 6.52 11.05 -24.70
N GLU A 134 7.83 10.98 -24.43
CA GLU A 134 8.86 11.30 -25.42
C GLU A 134 8.98 10.19 -26.49
N TYR A 135 8.67 8.94 -26.13
CA TYR A 135 8.66 7.83 -27.09
C TYR A 135 7.56 8.04 -28.12
N LEU A 136 6.38 8.46 -27.64
CA LEU A 136 5.25 8.80 -28.49
C LEU A 136 5.53 10.07 -29.32
N LYS A 137 6.27 11.05 -28.78
CA LYS A 137 6.72 12.21 -29.57
C LYS A 137 7.62 11.80 -30.74
N LYS A 138 8.58 10.90 -30.52
CA LYS A 138 9.52 10.46 -31.56
C LYS A 138 8.84 9.61 -32.64
N ARG A 139 7.78 8.87 -32.27
CA ARG A 139 6.98 8.04 -33.19
C ARG A 139 5.89 8.80 -33.95
N PHE A 140 5.24 9.79 -33.34
CA PHE A 140 4.08 10.51 -33.91
C PHE A 140 4.36 11.98 -34.26
N GLY A 141 5.58 12.47 -34.05
CA GLY A 141 6.07 13.76 -34.57
C GLY A 141 5.45 15.05 -33.98
N GLY A 142 4.47 14.96 -33.09
CA GLY A 142 3.72 16.13 -32.60
C GLY A 142 4.08 16.59 -31.19
N GLN A 143 4.69 17.77 -31.05
CA GLN A 143 4.83 18.46 -29.74
C GLN A 143 3.46 18.64 -29.05
N ARG A 144 2.39 18.83 -29.84
CA ARG A 144 1.00 18.96 -29.35
C ARG A 144 0.49 17.67 -28.73
N ILE A 145 0.76 16.50 -29.33
CA ILE A 145 0.37 15.18 -28.80
C ILE A 145 0.98 14.93 -27.42
N ARG A 146 2.24 15.32 -27.19
CA ARG A 146 2.88 15.18 -25.87
C ARG A 146 2.14 15.97 -24.80
N ILE A 147 1.75 17.21 -25.11
CA ILE A 147 1.01 18.07 -24.17
C ILE A 147 -0.36 17.47 -23.87
N TYR A 148 -1.10 17.02 -24.90
CA TYR A 148 -2.39 16.36 -24.69
C TYR A 148 -2.27 15.09 -23.85
N LEU A 149 -1.27 14.23 -24.10
CA LEU A 149 -1.06 13.01 -23.32
C LEU A 149 -0.59 13.29 -21.88
N SER A 150 0.26 14.29 -21.67
CA SER A 150 0.67 14.73 -20.33
C SER A 150 -0.50 15.30 -19.54
N ILE A 151 -1.33 16.15 -20.14
CA ILE A 151 -2.52 16.69 -19.50
C ILE A 151 -3.53 15.57 -19.22
N LEU A 152 -3.78 14.69 -20.19
CA LEU A 152 -4.70 13.56 -20.03
C LEU A 152 -4.26 12.62 -18.91
N SER A 153 -2.99 12.20 -18.90
CA SER A 153 -2.45 11.32 -17.85
C SER A 153 -2.46 11.98 -16.46
N LEU A 154 -2.17 13.28 -16.38
CA LEU A 154 -2.27 14.04 -15.13
C LEU A 154 -3.71 14.12 -14.65
N MET A 155 -4.65 14.44 -15.55
CA MET A 155 -6.07 14.53 -15.24
C MET A 155 -6.62 13.18 -14.76
N LEU A 156 -6.31 12.09 -15.47
CA LEU A 156 -6.69 10.74 -15.06
C LEU A 156 -6.08 10.36 -13.71
N TYR A 157 -4.81 10.68 -13.46
CA TYR A 157 -4.17 10.39 -12.18
C TYR A 157 -4.84 11.13 -11.00
N VAL A 158 -5.13 12.42 -11.19
CA VAL A 158 -5.85 13.21 -10.19
C VAL A 158 -7.25 12.64 -9.96
N PHE A 159 -7.96 12.30 -11.04
CA PHE A 159 -9.29 11.71 -10.96
C PHE A 159 -9.30 10.37 -10.20
N THR A 160 -8.40 9.44 -10.54
CA THR A 160 -8.25 8.17 -9.81
C THR A 160 -7.93 8.41 -8.34
N LYS A 161 -7.06 9.38 -8.03
CA LYS A 161 -6.72 9.71 -6.64
C LYS A 161 -7.84 10.42 -5.88
N ILE A 162 -8.75 11.10 -6.56
CA ILE A 162 -9.95 11.68 -5.94
C ILE A 162 -10.97 10.57 -5.71
N SER A 163 -11.24 9.71 -6.71
CA SER A 163 -12.15 8.57 -6.59
C SER A 163 -11.81 7.73 -5.37
N VAL A 164 -10.57 7.23 -5.29
CA VAL A 164 -10.12 6.42 -4.15
C VAL A 164 -10.36 7.13 -2.81
N ARG A 165 -10.07 8.43 -2.72
CA ARG A 165 -10.34 9.20 -1.50
C ARG A 165 -11.83 9.37 -1.20
N VAL A 166 -12.68 9.45 -2.21
CA VAL A 166 -14.14 9.53 -2.03
C VAL A 166 -14.68 8.18 -1.54
N GLU A 167 -14.20 7.08 -2.10
CA GLU A 167 -14.54 5.72 -1.64
C GLU A 167 -14.05 5.44 -0.22
N ASP A 168 -12.84 5.90 0.12
CA ASP A 168 -12.32 5.86 1.50
C ASP A 168 -13.16 6.75 2.44
N LEU A 169 -13.58 7.94 1.98
CA LEU A 169 -14.40 8.87 2.77
C LEU A 169 -15.81 8.31 3.03
N ASP A 170 -16.38 7.60 2.07
CA ASP A 170 -17.67 6.91 2.20
C ASP A 170 -17.56 5.74 3.20
N ARG A 171 -16.47 4.96 3.12
CA ARG A 171 -16.16 3.90 4.10
C ARG A 171 -16.00 4.45 5.53
N GLU A 172 -15.43 5.65 5.70
CA GLU A 172 -15.21 6.20 7.05
C GLU A 172 -16.44 6.93 7.63
N LEU A 173 -17.27 7.56 6.79
CA LEU A 173 -18.46 8.31 7.25
C LEU A 173 -19.76 7.49 7.26
N VAL A 174 -19.95 6.55 6.33
CA VAL A 174 -21.22 5.84 6.15
C VAL A 174 -21.24 4.48 6.87
N THR A 175 -20.10 3.77 6.93
CA THR A 175 -20.03 2.46 7.59
C THR A 175 -20.28 2.49 9.11
N PRO A 176 -19.82 3.49 9.90
CA PRO A 176 -20.23 3.60 11.30
C PRO A 176 -21.66 4.13 11.46
N ALA A 177 -22.21 4.86 10.48
CA ALA A 177 -23.59 5.37 10.54
C ALA A 177 -24.66 4.28 10.30
N LEU A 178 -24.29 3.16 9.66
CA LEU A 178 -25.17 2.00 9.49
C LEU A 178 -24.97 0.91 10.57
N SER A 179 -24.12 1.14 11.58
CA SER A 179 -23.78 0.12 12.57
C SER A 179 -23.76 0.59 14.03
N ILE A 180 -24.93 0.92 14.62
CA ILE A 180 -25.16 0.80 16.07
C ILE A 180 -26.66 0.49 16.35
N PRO A 181 -27.07 -0.46 17.22
CA PRO A 181 -26.48 -1.76 17.59
C PRO A 181 -27.54 -2.91 17.59
N CYS A 182 -27.21 -4.11 17.12
CA CYS A 182 -27.99 -5.32 17.48
C CYS A 182 -27.05 -6.41 17.98
N GLU A 183 -27.10 -6.65 19.29
CA GLU A 183 -26.69 -7.84 20.04
C GLU A 183 -25.61 -8.74 19.43
N TYR A 184 -24.38 -8.61 19.93
CA TYR A 184 -23.39 -9.67 19.88
C TYR A 184 -23.54 -10.59 21.09
N GLY A 185 -24.67 -11.28 21.16
CA GLY A 185 -24.87 -12.46 22.01
C GLY A 185 -24.62 -13.71 21.17
N GLY A 186 -23.40 -14.25 21.17
CA GLY A 186 -23.12 -15.43 20.33
C GLY A 186 -21.68 -15.92 20.24
N ARG A 187 -21.08 -16.33 21.37
CA ARG A 187 -20.37 -17.62 21.51
C ARG A 187 -19.30 -17.95 20.45
N TRP A 188 -18.06 -17.50 20.69
CA TRP A 188 -16.87 -18.15 20.11
C TRP A 188 -16.56 -19.43 20.89
N ARG A 189 -16.92 -20.57 20.29
CA ARG A 189 -16.33 -21.90 20.53
C ARG A 189 -15.76 -22.38 19.19
#